data_AF-N9K6X6-F1
#
_entry.id   AF-N9K6X6-F1
#
_cell.length_a   1.000
_cell.length_b   1.000
_cell.length_c   1.000
_cell.angle_alpha   90.00
_cell.angle_beta   90.00
_cell.angle_gamma   90.00
#
_symmetry.space_group_name_H-M   'P 1'
#
loop_
_entity.id
_entity.type
_entity.pdbx_description
1 polymer ?
#
loop_
_entity_poly.entity_id
_entity_poly.type
_entity_poly.pdbx_seq_one_letter_code
_entity_poly.pdbx_strand_id
1 'polypeptide(L)' 'MATNTKHSECELSMHGLRLERKLNLSGFFEWHVLNDANQTIAKNTVQHFAIDIALNTLQA' A
#
# COMPACT_ATOMS: atom_id res chain seq x y z
N MET A 1 -7.93 -5.14 -18.87
CA MET A 1 -6.64 -4.43 -18.87
C MET A 1 -6.09 -4.44 -17.44
N ALA A 2 -5.37 -5.49 -17.06
CA ALA A 2 -4.85 -5.69 -15.71
C ALA A 2 -3.36 -6.01 -15.80
N THR A 3 -2.53 -4.97 -15.87
CA THR A 3 -1.06 -5.11 -16.01
C THR A 3 -0.27 -4.29 -15.00
N ASN A 4 -0.90 -3.41 -14.20
CA ASN A 4 -0.14 -2.47 -13.37
C ASN A 4 0.09 -2.91 -11.91
N THR A 5 -0.80 -3.75 -11.33
CA THR A 5 -0.72 -4.11 -9.90
C THR A 5 0.53 -4.92 -9.53
N LYS A 6 0.97 -5.83 -10.41
CA LYS A 6 2.18 -6.63 -10.18
C LYS A 6 3.45 -5.80 -10.15
N HIS A 7 3.50 -4.71 -10.92
CA HIS A 7 4.67 -3.85 -10.97
C HIS A 7 4.80 -3.05 -9.67
N SER A 8 3.70 -2.45 -9.23
CA SER A 8 3.63 -1.66 -8.00
C SER A 8 3.91 -2.49 -6.74
N GLU A 9 3.45 -3.74 -6.68
CA GLU A 9 3.76 -4.66 -5.57
C GLU A 9 5.26 -5.06 -5.54
N CYS A 10 5.89 -5.20 -6.71
CA CYS A 10 7.34 -5.39 -6.79
C CYS A 10 8.11 -4.17 -6.29
N GLU A 11 7.71 -2.97 -6.68
CA GLU A 11 8.34 -1.72 -6.22
C GLU A 11 8.23 -1.57 -4.70
N LEU A 12 7.04 -1.82 -4.11
CA LEU A 12 6.88 -1.84 -2.67
C LEU A 12 7.87 -2.81 -2.00
N SER A 13 8.01 -4.01 -2.53
CA SER A 13 8.91 -5.02 -2.00
C SER A 13 10.39 -4.58 -2.05
N MET A 14 10.80 -3.86 -3.10
CA MET A 14 12.15 -3.28 -3.20
C MET A 14 12.42 -2.23 -2.12
N HIS A 15 11.38 -1.54 -1.63
CA HIS A 15 11.45 -0.56 -0.55
C HIS A 15 11.23 -1.15 0.85
N GLY A 16 11.17 -2.48 1.00
CA GLY A 16 10.85 -3.13 2.29
C GLY A 16 9.41 -2.83 2.76
N LEU A 17 8.51 -2.57 1.81
CA LEU A 17 7.10 -2.32 2.07
C LEU A 17 6.26 -3.52 1.69
N ARG A 18 5.20 -3.74 2.46
CA ARG A 18 4.18 -4.78 2.19
C ARG A 18 2.80 -4.18 2.15
N LEU A 19 1.95 -4.79 1.33
CA LEU A 19 0.55 -4.41 1.21
C LEU A 19 -0.33 -5.39 1.97
N GLU A 20 -1.15 -4.88 2.90
CA GLU A 20 -2.13 -5.68 3.66
C GLU A 20 -3.54 -5.12 3.46
N ARG A 21 -4.52 -6.02 3.29
CA ARG A 21 -5.94 -5.66 3.29
C ARG A 21 -6.49 -5.81 4.70
N LYS A 22 -7.04 -4.74 5.27
CA LYS A 22 -7.61 -4.69 6.63
C LYS A 22 -9.05 -4.21 6.61
N LEU A 23 -9.84 -4.67 7.56
CA LEU A 23 -11.19 -4.16 7.79
C LEU A 23 -11.09 -2.99 8.78
N ASN A 24 -11.57 -1.81 8.38
CA ASN A 24 -11.62 -0.65 9.27
C ASN A 24 -12.82 -0.74 10.22
N LEU A 25 -12.83 0.12 11.25
CA LEU A 25 -13.89 0.15 12.26
C LEU A 25 -15.28 0.48 11.69
N SER A 26 -15.32 1.12 10.53
CA SER A 26 -16.56 1.46 9.81
C SER A 26 -17.08 0.31 8.94
N GLY A 27 -16.41 -0.85 8.95
CA GLY A 27 -16.83 -2.05 8.21
C GLY A 27 -16.40 -2.05 6.74
N PHE A 28 -15.51 -1.15 6.31
CA PHE A 28 -14.98 -1.12 4.95
C PHE A 28 -13.59 -1.74 4.88
N PHE A 29 -13.29 -2.38 3.76
CA PHE A 29 -11.93 -2.85 3.49
C PHE A 29 -11.03 -1.70 3.04
N GLU A 30 -9.87 -1.60 3.67
CA GLU A 30 -8.80 -0.68 3.33
C GLU A 30 -7.52 -1.45 3.00
N TRP A 31 -6.74 -0.90 2.08
CA TRP A 31 -5.40 -1.34 1.77
C TRP A 31 -4.42 -0.50 2.56
N HIS A 32 -3.57 -1.16 3.33
CA HIS A 32 -2.53 -0.57 4.15
C HIS A 32 -1.17 -0.95 3.59
N VAL A 33 -0.33 0.05 3.35
CA VAL A 33 1.08 -0.16 3.03
C VAL A 33 1.87 -0.04 4.33
N LEU A 34 2.57 -1.10 4.71
CA LEU A 34 3.33 -1.21 5.94
C LEU A 34 4.82 -1.29 5.65
N ASN A 35 5.64 -0.71 6.52
CA ASN A 35 7.09 -0.95 6.53
C ASN A 35 7.47 -2.19 7.37
N ASP A 36 8.76 -2.52 7.39
CA ASP A 36 9.30 -3.63 8.19
C ASP A 36 9.04 -3.51 9.70
N ALA A 37 8.85 -2.29 10.21
CA ALA A 37 8.47 -2.03 11.60
C ALA A 37 6.96 -2.18 11.86
N ASN A 38 6.19 -2.69 10.89
CA ASN A 38 4.72 -2.80 10.90
C ASN A 38 3.98 -1.46 11.02
N GLN A 39 4.64 -0.33 10.76
CA GLN A 39 4.02 0.98 10.77
C GLN A 39 3.31 1.22 9.43
N THR A 40 2.12 1.82 9.48
CA THR A 40 1.38 2.18 8.26
C THR A 40 1.96 3.45 7.66
N ILE A 41 2.55 3.34 6.46
CA ILE A 41 3.07 4.46 5.68
C ILE A 41 1.93 5.14 4.93
N ALA A 42 1.04 4.34 4.34
CA ALA A 42 -0.13 4.84 3.63
C ALA A 42 -1.31 3.88 3.76
N LYS A 43 -2.52 4.41 3.62
CA LYS A 43 -3.74 3.59 3.53
C LYS A 43 -4.78 4.23 2.62
N ASN A 44 -5.54 3.40 1.91
CA ASN A 44 -6.65 3.85 1.08
C ASN A 44 -7.64 2.70 0.83
N THR A 45 -8.91 3.00 0.57
CA THR A 45 -9.90 2.00 0.16
C THR A 45 -9.60 1.43 -1.23
N VAL A 46 -8.84 2.14 -2.06
CA VAL A 46 -8.36 1.70 -3.38
C VAL A 46 -6.88 1.35 -3.33
N GLN A 47 -6.54 0.12 -3.73
CA GLN A 47 -5.18 -0.42 -3.68
C GLN A 47 -4.15 0.50 -4.35
N HIS A 48 -4.40 0.89 -5.60
CA HIS A 48 -3.46 1.70 -6.38
C HIS A 48 -3.12 3.02 -5.69
N PHE A 49 -4.11 3.71 -5.13
CA PHE A 49 -3.89 4.95 -4.40
C PHE A 49 -3.10 4.75 -3.11
N ALA A 50 -3.31 3.64 -2.38
CA ALA A 50 -2.50 3.35 -1.20
C ALA A 50 -1.02 3.17 -1.57
N ILE A 51 -0.74 2.51 -2.69
CA ILE A 51 0.62 2.31 -3.19
C ILE A 51 1.24 3.64 -3.65
N ASP A 52 0.53 4.41 -4.48
CA ASP A 52 1.02 5.69 -4.98
C ASP A 52 1.32 6.67 -3.84
N ILE A 53 0.45 6.74 -2.83
CA ILE A 53 0.70 7.57 -1.64
C ILE A 53 1.95 7.10 -0.90
N ALA A 54 2.14 5.77 -0.74
CA ALA A 54 3.31 5.23 -0.07
C ALA A 54 4.62 5.56 -0.81
N LEU A 55 4.65 5.35 -2.13
CA LEU A 55 5.82 5.64 -2.96
C LEU A 55 6.16 7.14 -2.96
N ASN A 56 5.15 8.00 -3.08
CA ASN A 56 5.34 9.45 -2.97
C ASN A 56 5.86 9.87 -1.58
N THR A 57 5.40 9.21 -0.51
CA THR A 57 5.87 9.48 0.87
C THR A 57 7.34 9.11 1.07
N LEU A 58 7.84 8.09 0.37
CA LEU A 58 9.24 7.68 0.43
C LEU A 58 10.19 8.57 -0.39
N GLN A 59 9.67 9.28 -1.39
CA GLN A 59 10.45 10.20 -2.22
C GLN A 59 10.60 11.61 -1.61
N ALA A 60 9.78 11.94 -0.62
CA ALA A 60 9.76 13.24 0.08
C ALA A 60 10.73 13.26 1.27
#